data_AF-A0A1A3U3D0-F1
#
_entry.id   AF-A0A1A3U3D0-F1
#
_cell.length_a   1.000
_cell.length_b   1.000
_cell.length_c   1.000
_cell.angle_alpha   90.00
_cell.angle_beta   90.00
_cell.angle_gamma   90.00
#
_symmetry.space_group_name_H-M   'P 1'
#
loop_
_entity.id
_entity.type
_entity.pdbx_description
1 polymer ?
#
loop_
_entity_poly.entity_id
_entity_poly.type
_entity_poly.pdbx_seq_one_letter_code
_entity_poly.pdbx_strand_id
1 'polypeptide(L)'
;MEHSNRLQLKPYRAVSEHIDGAWWPRSTNLVDELPGLVASLSGRLGQVVMVGYRRNGWHNTPAVAEIDGHTIELLGFTSDEEASVIVMGGNGRHITLHVIRPDTDEDAARQALEAVRAPAAPATAVSPAIRVTVRRSVAEVAEKLARHEALGDERRNAQIRRWCEETAQRFIDAPVQTFVPILVEHIVRNRMMESRKQRYPADGGLCITVPGSSAPYSISS
;
A
#
# COMPACT_ATOMS: atom_id res chain seq x y z
N MET A 1 23.22 -11.65 -18.87
CA MET A 1 23.40 -10.55 -17.90
C MET A 1 22.66 -10.95 -16.64
N GLU A 2 23.38 -11.51 -15.67
CA GLU A 2 22.79 -11.98 -14.42
C GLU A 2 22.42 -10.77 -13.57
N HIS A 3 21.12 -10.47 -13.46
CA HIS A 3 20.65 -9.52 -12.45
C HIS A 3 20.94 -10.16 -11.10
N SER A 4 22.08 -9.82 -10.48
CA SER A 4 22.43 -10.26 -9.13
C SER A 4 21.21 -10.01 -8.25
N ASN A 5 20.55 -11.09 -7.87
CA ASN A 5 19.19 -11.02 -7.35
C ASN A 5 19.23 -10.43 -5.95
N ARG A 6 19.02 -9.11 -5.86
CA ARG A 6 18.98 -8.35 -4.60
C ARG A 6 17.56 -8.22 -4.04
N LEU A 7 16.60 -8.95 -4.59
CA LEU A 7 15.19 -8.90 -4.20
C LEU A 7 14.67 -10.32 -4.02
N GLN A 8 14.50 -10.73 -2.77
CA GLN A 8 13.93 -12.03 -2.46
C GLN A 8 12.49 -11.87 -1.99
N LEU A 9 11.55 -12.43 -2.76
CA LEU A 9 10.14 -12.52 -2.37
C LEU A 9 9.85 -13.90 -1.78
N LYS A 10 8.93 -13.96 -0.81
CA LYS A 10 8.37 -15.20 -0.31
C LYS A 10 7.50 -15.85 -1.40
N PRO A 11 7.60 -17.18 -1.60
CA PRO A 11 6.78 -17.90 -2.57
C PRO A 11 5.31 -17.98 -2.14
N TYR A 12 5.03 -17.96 -0.83
CA TYR A 12 3.69 -18.00 -0.27
C TYR A 12 3.56 -16.99 0.86
N ARG A 13 2.52 -16.15 0.81
CA ARG A 13 2.16 -15.27 1.92
C ARG A 13 1.27 -16.07 2.87
N ALA A 14 1.79 -16.47 4.03
CA ALA A 14 0.91 -16.88 5.11
C ALA A 14 0.07 -15.68 5.54
N VAL A 15 -1.22 -15.86 5.82
CA VAL A 15 -2.17 -14.78 6.18
C VAL A 15 -1.67 -13.93 7.36
N SER A 16 -0.81 -14.50 8.21
CA SER A 16 -0.21 -13.86 9.38
C SER A 16 1.10 -13.11 9.08
N GLU A 17 1.77 -13.40 7.96
CA GLU A 17 3.04 -12.77 7.58
C GLU A 17 2.77 -11.60 6.63
N HIS A 18 2.96 -10.38 7.13
CA HIS A 18 2.72 -9.15 6.36
C HIS A 18 3.98 -8.58 5.69
N ILE A 19 5.10 -9.29 5.79
CA ILE A 19 6.34 -9.01 5.06
C ILE A 19 6.44 -10.02 3.92
N ASP A 20 6.37 -9.52 2.70
CA ASP A 20 6.33 -10.28 1.46
C ASP A 20 7.74 -10.64 0.95
N GLY A 21 8.78 -9.99 1.47
CA GLY A 21 10.15 -10.22 1.01
C GLY A 21 11.23 -9.40 1.74
N ALA A 22 12.47 -9.51 1.25
CA ALA A 22 13.56 -8.62 1.58
C ALA A 22 14.18 -8.05 0.30
N TRP A 23 14.72 -6.85 0.44
CA TRP A 23 15.36 -6.10 -0.62
C TRP A 23 16.67 -5.50 -0.14
N TRP A 24 17.72 -5.70 -0.92
CA TRP A 24 19.05 -5.15 -0.67
C TRP A 24 19.37 -4.06 -1.71
N PRO A 25 19.09 -2.78 -1.43
CA PRO A 25 19.46 -1.69 -2.32
C PRO A 25 20.98 -1.61 -2.53
N ARG A 26 21.41 -0.99 -3.63
CA ARG A 26 22.83 -0.71 -3.89
C ARG A 26 23.30 0.58 -3.22
N SER A 27 22.38 1.50 -2.93
CA SER A 27 22.65 2.80 -2.36
C SER A 27 21.58 3.23 -1.36
N THR A 28 21.89 4.29 -0.59
CA THR A 28 20.94 4.95 0.32
C THR A 28 20.10 6.02 -0.38
N ASN A 29 20.16 6.12 -1.71
CA ASN A 29 19.31 7.02 -2.49
C ASN A 29 18.10 6.26 -3.03
N LEU A 30 16.93 6.49 -2.44
CA LEU A 30 15.73 5.72 -2.80
C LEU A 30 15.35 5.91 -4.27
N VAL A 31 15.43 7.14 -4.79
CA VAL A 31 14.99 7.47 -6.15
C VAL A 31 15.78 6.70 -7.21
N ASP A 32 17.07 6.50 -7.00
CA ASP A 32 17.94 5.76 -7.94
C ASP A 32 17.65 4.26 -7.94
N GLU A 33 17.16 3.74 -6.81
CA GLU A 33 16.92 2.32 -6.59
C GLU A 33 15.50 1.90 -7.01
N LEU A 34 14.54 2.84 -6.98
CA LEU A 34 13.14 2.60 -7.32
C LEU A 34 12.91 2.02 -8.73
N PRO A 35 13.56 2.49 -9.82
CA PRO A 35 13.33 1.95 -11.15
C PRO A 35 13.56 0.42 -11.21
N GLY A 36 14.65 -0.06 -10.62
CA GLY A 36 14.96 -1.50 -10.59
C GLY A 36 13.98 -2.30 -9.73
N LEU A 37 13.56 -1.73 -8.60
CA LEU A 37 12.57 -2.34 -7.71
C LEU A 37 11.19 -2.42 -8.39
N VAL A 38 10.72 -1.30 -8.96
CA VAL A 38 9.43 -1.21 -9.66
C VAL A 38 9.39 -2.16 -10.85
N ALA A 39 10.46 -2.23 -11.66
CA ALA A 39 10.54 -3.17 -12.77
C ALA A 39 10.42 -4.64 -12.31
N SER A 40 11.03 -4.97 -11.16
CA SER A 40 10.98 -6.33 -10.60
C SER A 40 9.61 -6.68 -10.00
N LEU A 41 8.87 -5.67 -9.52
CA LEU A 41 7.57 -5.85 -8.87
C LEU A 41 6.38 -5.65 -9.81
N SER A 42 6.54 -4.97 -10.94
CA SER A 42 5.48 -4.62 -11.89
C SER A 42 4.70 -5.85 -12.39
N GLY A 43 5.38 -6.98 -12.61
CA GLY A 43 4.74 -8.23 -13.01
C GLY A 43 3.79 -8.82 -11.95
N ARG A 44 3.95 -8.46 -10.67
CA ARG A 44 3.11 -8.93 -9.55
C ARG A 44 2.11 -7.88 -9.06
N LEU A 45 2.52 -6.62 -9.00
CA LEU A 45 1.71 -5.51 -8.49
C LEU A 45 0.96 -4.76 -9.59
N GLY A 46 1.37 -4.89 -10.85
CA GLY A 46 0.96 -3.98 -11.92
C GLY A 46 1.69 -2.64 -11.81
N GLN A 47 1.05 -1.59 -12.33
CA GLN A 47 1.59 -0.23 -12.27
C GLN A 47 1.71 0.25 -10.81
N VAL A 48 2.93 0.55 -10.39
CA VAL A 48 3.22 1.09 -9.06
C VAL A 48 2.82 2.56 -9.03
N VAL A 49 2.06 2.95 -8.00
CA VAL A 49 1.54 4.31 -7.84
C VAL A 49 2.07 4.99 -6.58
N MET A 50 2.55 4.21 -5.61
CA MET A 50 2.99 4.74 -4.32
C MET A 50 4.04 3.83 -3.69
N VAL A 51 5.04 4.44 -3.06
CA VAL A 51 6.05 3.76 -2.24
C VAL A 51 6.15 4.45 -0.88
N GLY A 52 5.81 3.70 0.17
CA GLY A 52 6.09 4.09 1.54
C GLY A 52 7.45 3.56 1.96
N TYR A 53 8.26 4.36 2.66
CA TYR A 53 9.56 3.95 3.18
C TYR A 53 9.78 4.50 4.59
N ARG A 54 10.51 3.77 5.43
CA ARG A 54 11.01 4.30 6.69
C ARG A 54 12.24 5.17 6.41
N ARG A 55 12.32 6.38 6.98
CA ARG A 55 13.41 7.36 6.75
C ARG A 55 14.76 6.91 7.33
N ASN A 56 14.79 5.88 8.16
CA ASN A 56 15.99 5.39 8.83
C ASN A 56 16.99 4.84 7.81
N GLY A 57 17.95 5.67 7.40
CA GLY A 57 19.05 5.29 6.50
C GLY A 57 18.86 5.69 5.03
N TRP A 58 17.80 6.43 4.68
CA TRP A 58 17.62 6.98 3.33
C TRP A 58 17.97 8.47 3.28
N HIS A 59 18.54 8.92 2.17
CA HIS A 59 18.72 10.35 1.92
C HIS A 59 17.38 11.06 1.72
N ASN A 60 17.38 12.39 1.84
CA ASN A 60 16.20 13.21 1.65
C ASN A 60 15.59 12.93 0.27
N THR A 61 14.39 12.37 0.27
CA THR A 61 13.70 11.91 -0.93
C THR A 61 12.54 12.85 -1.22
N PRO A 62 12.31 13.25 -2.48
CA PRO A 62 11.17 14.09 -2.84
C PRO A 62 9.84 13.40 -2.50
N ALA A 63 8.77 14.15 -2.35
CA ALA A 63 7.43 13.59 -2.08
C ALA A 63 6.85 12.82 -3.27
N VAL A 64 7.38 13.05 -4.48
CA VAL A 64 6.94 12.43 -5.73
C VAL A 64 8.17 12.20 -6.60
N ALA A 65 8.21 11.07 -7.31
CA ALA A 65 9.23 10.79 -8.32
C ALA A 65 8.58 10.26 -9.61
N GLU A 66 9.13 10.62 -10.77
CA GLU A 66 8.75 10.01 -12.04
C GLU A 66 9.63 8.81 -12.32
N ILE A 67 9.01 7.62 -12.39
CA ILE A 67 9.69 6.35 -12.63
C ILE A 67 8.99 5.67 -13.80
N ASP A 68 9.74 5.34 -14.85
CA ASP A 68 9.21 4.67 -16.05
C ASP A 68 8.03 5.45 -16.70
N GLY A 69 8.07 6.78 -16.67
CA GLY A 69 6.99 7.64 -17.18
C GLY A 69 5.74 7.68 -16.30
N HIS A 70 5.82 7.14 -15.07
CA HIS A 70 4.73 7.13 -14.11
C HIS A 70 5.09 7.92 -12.87
N THR A 71 4.14 8.76 -12.43
CA THR A 71 4.26 9.49 -11.18
C THR A 71 4.04 8.55 -10.00
N ILE A 72 5.07 8.36 -9.18
CA ILE A 72 5.04 7.56 -7.95
C ILE A 72 5.11 8.49 -6.75
N GLU A 73 4.14 8.37 -5.85
CA GLU A 73 4.13 9.09 -4.59
C GLU A 73 5.09 8.42 -3.57
N LEU A 74 5.98 9.20 -2.97
CA LEU A 74 7.00 8.73 -2.03
C LEU A 74 6.71 9.24 -0.63
N LEU A 75 6.45 8.32 0.29
CA LEU A 75 5.96 8.63 1.63
C LEU A 75 6.96 8.14 2.67
N GLY A 76 7.73 9.08 3.22
CA GLY A 76 8.76 8.80 4.21
C GLY A 76 8.24 8.92 5.64
N PHE A 77 8.43 7.87 6.44
CA PHE A 77 7.98 7.80 7.84
C PHE A 77 9.14 7.70 8.83
N THR A 78 8.97 8.26 10.02
CA THR A 78 9.93 8.11 11.11
C THR A 78 9.42 7.03 12.06
N SER A 79 10.21 5.99 12.30
CA SER A 79 9.90 4.92 13.26
C SER A 79 11.22 4.30 13.73
N ASP A 80 11.30 3.84 14.98
CA ASP A 80 12.47 3.10 15.52
C ASP A 80 12.53 1.63 15.06
N GLU A 81 11.54 1.18 14.30
CA GLU A 81 11.49 -0.17 13.75
C GLU A 81 12.47 -0.37 12.57
N GLU A 82 12.72 -1.64 12.22
CA GLU A 82 13.65 -2.02 11.15
C GLU A 82 13.33 -1.38 9.79
N ALA A 83 14.34 -1.10 8.96
CA ALA A 83 14.11 -0.46 7.68
C ALA A 83 13.19 -1.31 6.79
N SER A 84 12.11 -0.71 6.28
CA SER A 84 11.14 -1.39 5.41
C SER A 84 10.58 -0.43 4.36
N VAL A 85 10.21 -1.02 3.22
CA VAL A 85 9.51 -0.33 2.13
C VAL A 85 8.22 -1.07 1.81
N ILE A 86 7.17 -0.33 1.51
CA ILE A 86 5.90 -0.84 1.03
C ILE A 86 5.63 -0.27 -0.34
N VAL A 87 5.44 -1.14 -1.32
CA VAL A 87 5.17 -0.78 -2.71
C VAL A 87 3.71 -1.10 -2.99
N MET A 88 2.96 -0.11 -3.49
CA MET A 88 1.54 -0.26 -3.80
C MET A 88 1.28 -0.11 -5.30
N GLY A 89 0.55 -1.06 -5.85
CA GLY A 89 0.03 -1.01 -7.21
C GLY A 89 -1.31 -0.28 -7.28
N GLY A 90 -1.63 0.29 -8.44
CA GLY A 90 -2.92 0.97 -8.68
C GLY A 90 -4.15 0.06 -8.57
N ASN A 91 -3.96 -1.26 -8.49
CA ASN A 91 -5.00 -2.26 -8.22
C ASN A 91 -5.26 -2.50 -6.72
N GLY A 92 -4.63 -1.72 -5.82
CA GLY A 92 -4.76 -1.86 -4.37
C GLY A 92 -3.98 -3.03 -3.76
N ARG A 93 -3.23 -3.79 -4.57
CA ARG A 93 -2.28 -4.78 -4.06
C ARG A 93 -1.05 -4.04 -3.52
N HIS A 94 -0.43 -4.60 -2.49
CA HIS A 94 0.81 -4.07 -1.93
C HIS A 94 1.79 -5.21 -1.67
N ILE A 95 3.08 -4.88 -1.69
CA ILE A 95 4.18 -5.76 -1.30
C ILE A 95 5.01 -5.00 -0.28
N THR A 96 5.20 -5.60 0.90
CA THR A 96 6.06 -5.08 1.94
C THR A 96 7.40 -5.80 1.92
N LEU A 97 8.51 -5.05 1.90
CA LEU A 97 9.86 -5.60 1.87
C LEU A 97 10.66 -5.05 3.06
N HIS A 98 11.39 -5.94 3.72
CA HIS A 98 12.44 -5.55 4.64
C HIS A 98 13.65 -5.02 3.85
N VAL A 99 14.25 -3.91 4.28
CA VAL A 99 15.40 -3.31 3.62
C VAL A 99 16.68 -3.69 4.34
N ILE A 100 17.56 -4.41 3.64
CA ILE A 100 18.91 -4.71 4.11
C ILE A 100 19.79 -3.49 3.79
N ARG A 101 20.56 -3.01 4.77
CA ARG A 101 21.40 -1.82 4.56
C ARG A 101 22.41 -2.04 3.42
N PRO A 102 22.66 -1.05 2.55
CA PRO A 102 23.58 -1.21 1.42
C PRO A 102 25.04 -1.43 1.86
N ASP A 103 25.41 -0.95 3.05
CA ASP A 103 26.73 -1.15 3.71
C ASP A 103 26.89 -2.52 4.38
N THR A 104 25.88 -3.39 4.34
CA THR A 104 25.97 -4.75 4.89
C THR A 104 26.94 -5.60 4.07
N ASP A 105 27.79 -6.37 4.74
CA ASP A 105 28.65 -7.37 4.09
C ASP A 105 27.86 -8.30 3.17
N GLU A 106 28.42 -8.62 2.01
CA GLU A 106 27.72 -9.35 0.95
C GLU A 106 27.22 -10.74 1.40
N ASP A 107 28.02 -11.47 2.18
CA ASP A 107 27.63 -12.76 2.75
C ASP A 107 26.49 -12.63 3.77
N ALA A 108 26.50 -11.58 4.59
CA ALA A 108 25.44 -11.31 5.55
C ALA A 108 24.15 -10.86 4.84
N ALA A 109 24.26 -10.04 3.79
CA ALA A 109 23.13 -9.62 2.98
C ALA A 109 22.49 -10.79 2.23
N ARG A 110 23.29 -11.70 1.67
CA ARG A 110 22.78 -12.95 1.05
C ARG A 110 22.09 -13.84 2.07
N GLN A 111 22.68 -14.02 3.25
CA GLN A 111 22.04 -14.79 4.32
C GLN A 111 20.71 -14.17 4.75
N ALA A 112 20.63 -12.84 4.88
CA ALA A 112 19.38 -12.16 5.19
C ALA A 112 18.32 -12.32 4.08
N LEU A 113 18.72 -12.25 2.80
CA LEU A 113 17.83 -12.52 1.67
C LEU A 113 17.31 -13.98 1.69
N GLU A 114 18.18 -14.96 1.95
CA GLU A 114 17.78 -16.37 2.03
C GLU A 114 16.95 -16.67 3.28
N ALA A 115 17.20 -16.01 4.40
CA ALA A 115 16.42 -16.16 5.63
C ALA A 115 14.93 -15.83 5.42
N VAL A 116 14.61 -14.93 4.49
CA VAL A 116 13.23 -14.61 4.11
C VAL A 116 12.52 -15.78 3.43
N ARG A 117 13.23 -16.73 2.83
CA ARG A 117 12.61 -17.94 2.26
C ARG A 117 12.16 -18.93 3.33
N ALA A 118 12.75 -18.87 4.53
CA ALA A 118 12.31 -19.69 5.65
C ALA A 118 11.01 -19.11 6.26
N PRO A 119 10.09 -19.96 6.76
CA PRO A 119 8.91 -19.49 7.47
C PRO A 119 9.36 -18.65 8.68
N ALA A 120 8.85 -17.42 8.80
CA ALA A 120 9.26 -16.55 9.90
C ALA A 120 8.78 -17.11 11.25
N ALA A 121 9.57 -16.84 12.30
CA ALA A 121 9.10 -16.95 13.67
C ALA A 121 7.79 -16.15 13.84
N PRO A 122 6.89 -16.53 14.76
CA PRO A 122 5.62 -15.83 14.94
C PRO A 122 5.88 -14.35 15.18
N ALA A 123 5.23 -13.50 14.39
CA ALA A 123 5.36 -12.06 14.48
C ALA A 123 5.12 -11.61 15.93
N THR A 124 6.04 -10.80 16.47
CA THR A 124 5.86 -10.18 17.79
C THR A 124 4.55 -9.42 17.80
N ALA A 125 3.68 -9.72 18.77
CA ALA A 125 2.36 -9.11 18.85
C ALA A 125 2.47 -7.58 18.92
N VAL A 126 1.72 -6.88 18.05
CA VAL A 126 1.65 -5.42 18.04
C VAL A 126 1.14 -4.92 19.38
N SER A 127 1.91 -4.05 20.04
CA SER A 127 1.55 -3.49 21.35
C SER A 127 0.19 -2.74 21.30
N PRO A 128 -0.63 -2.82 22.36
CA PRO A 128 -1.95 -2.19 22.39
C PRO A 128 -1.90 -0.66 22.22
N ALA A 129 -0.83 -0.01 22.68
CA ALA A 129 -0.63 1.43 22.49
C ALA A 129 -0.51 1.81 20.99
N ILE A 130 0.24 1.02 20.21
CA ILE A 130 0.41 1.24 18.77
C ILE A 130 -0.94 1.05 18.06
N ARG A 131 -1.72 0.03 18.43
CA ARG A 131 -3.07 -0.21 17.89
C ARG A 131 -4.01 0.98 18.12
N VAL A 132 -3.98 1.59 19.32
CA VAL A 132 -4.80 2.77 19.64
C VAL A 132 -4.40 3.97 18.79
N THR A 133 -3.10 4.22 18.63
CA THR A 133 -2.59 5.32 17.78
C THR A 133 -3.01 5.13 16.33
N VAL A 134 -2.83 3.93 15.77
CA VAL A 134 -3.25 3.61 14.39
C VAL A 134 -4.76 3.79 14.23
N ARG A 135 -5.59 3.34 15.17
CA ARG A 135 -7.05 3.52 15.09
C ARG A 135 -7.44 5.00 15.07
N ARG A 136 -6.77 5.86 15.86
CA ARG A 136 -7.00 7.31 15.83
C ARG A 136 -6.65 7.90 14.47
N SER A 137 -5.46 7.58 13.94
CA SER A 137 -5.05 8.06 12.62
C SER A 137 -5.95 7.56 11.49
N VAL A 138 -6.47 6.34 11.57
CA VAL A 138 -7.47 5.81 10.62
C VAL A 138 -8.79 6.58 10.71
N ALA A 139 -9.24 6.94 11.92
CA ALA A 139 -10.44 7.76 12.09
C ALA A 139 -10.26 9.16 11.48
N GLU A 140 -9.09 9.79 11.67
CA GLU A 140 -8.75 11.07 11.04
C GLU A 140 -8.74 10.97 9.51
N VAL A 141 -8.21 9.87 8.94
CA VAL A 141 -8.29 9.58 7.51
C VAL A 141 -9.74 9.44 7.05
N ALA A 142 -10.57 8.72 7.79
CA ALA A 142 -11.98 8.56 7.45
C ALA A 142 -12.73 9.90 7.44
N GLU A 143 -12.47 10.78 8.41
CA GLU A 143 -13.02 12.13 8.45
C GLU A 143 -12.50 13.02 7.33
N LYS A 144 -11.21 12.93 7.00
CA LYS A 144 -10.61 13.63 5.85
C LYS A 144 -11.29 13.21 4.55
N LEU A 145 -11.43 11.91 4.30
CA LEU A 145 -12.08 11.39 3.09
C LEU A 145 -13.55 11.79 3.02
N ALA A 146 -14.27 11.70 4.14
CA ALA A 146 -15.67 12.12 4.21
C ALA A 146 -15.87 13.60 3.87
N ARG A 147 -15.00 14.49 4.38
CA ARG A 147 -15.07 15.94 4.10
C ARG A 147 -14.93 16.28 2.62
N HIS A 148 -14.05 15.56 1.91
CA HIS A 148 -13.77 15.87 0.50
C HIS A 148 -14.73 15.18 -0.49
N GLU A 149 -15.27 14.00 -0.16
CA GLU A 149 -15.99 13.16 -1.13
C GLU A 149 -17.51 13.02 -0.87
N ALA A 150 -17.98 13.26 0.35
CA ALA A 150 -19.37 12.95 0.71
C ALA A 150 -20.38 14.05 0.33
N LEU A 151 -19.94 15.26 -0.04
CA LEU A 151 -20.79 16.43 -0.34
C LEU A 151 -21.89 16.69 0.74
N GLY A 152 -21.69 16.22 1.98
CA GLY A 152 -22.65 16.31 3.08
C GLY A 152 -23.63 15.13 3.25
N ASP A 153 -23.57 14.09 2.40
CA ASP A 153 -24.46 12.92 2.52
C ASP A 153 -24.01 11.99 3.68
N GLU A 154 -24.87 11.87 4.70
CA GLU A 154 -24.61 11.06 5.89
C GLU A 154 -24.46 9.56 5.59
N ARG A 155 -25.22 9.02 4.62
CA ARG A 155 -25.11 7.60 4.24
C ARG A 155 -23.77 7.33 3.57
N ARG A 156 -23.31 8.26 2.72
CA ARG A 156 -22.00 8.16 2.08
C ARG A 156 -20.85 8.34 3.09
N ASN A 157 -21.00 9.25 4.05
CA ASN A 157 -20.04 9.41 5.15
C ASN A 157 -19.93 8.12 6.00
N ALA A 158 -21.05 7.54 6.40
CA ALA A 158 -21.07 6.27 7.13
C ALA A 158 -20.42 5.13 6.33
N GLN A 159 -20.61 5.12 5.01
CA GLN A 159 -20.00 4.14 4.12
C GLN A 159 -18.48 4.30 4.03
N ILE A 160 -17.97 5.52 3.89
CA ILE A 160 -16.52 5.80 3.87
C ILE A 160 -15.86 5.40 5.19
N ARG A 161 -16.48 5.73 6.32
CA ARG A 161 -16.00 5.34 7.65
C ARG A 161 -15.93 3.82 7.81
N ARG A 162 -16.97 3.10 7.39
CA ARG A 162 -16.97 1.63 7.40
C ARG A 162 -15.84 1.07 6.54
N TRP A 163 -15.64 1.59 5.33
CA TRP A 163 -14.56 1.14 4.45
C TRP A 163 -13.17 1.38 5.05
N CYS A 164 -12.98 2.49 5.76
CA CYS A 164 -11.71 2.77 6.45
C CYS A 164 -11.46 1.76 7.57
N GLU A 165 -12.48 1.48 8.40
CA GLU A 165 -12.37 0.53 9.51
C GLU A 165 -12.16 -0.91 9.00
N GLU A 166 -12.94 -1.35 8.01
CA GLU A 166 -12.77 -2.66 7.37
C GLU A 166 -11.38 -2.83 6.76
N THR A 167 -10.83 -1.77 6.16
CA THR A 167 -9.49 -1.81 5.57
C THR A 167 -8.42 -1.85 6.66
N ALA A 168 -8.54 -1.03 7.70
CA ALA A 168 -7.61 -1.01 8.83
C ALA A 168 -7.56 -2.34 9.58
N GLN A 169 -8.72 -3.01 9.71
CA GLN A 169 -8.81 -4.31 10.35
C GLN A 169 -7.96 -5.38 9.65
N ARG A 170 -7.77 -5.28 8.32
CA ARG A 170 -6.89 -6.18 7.55
C ARG A 170 -5.41 -6.00 7.87
N PHE A 171 -5.04 -4.93 8.56
CA PHE A 171 -3.66 -4.59 8.91
C PHE A 171 -3.43 -4.52 10.42
N ILE A 172 -4.40 -4.89 11.25
CA ILE A 172 -4.31 -4.70 12.72
C ILE A 172 -3.17 -5.50 13.36
N ASP A 173 -2.84 -6.65 12.78
CA ASP A 173 -1.73 -7.52 13.21
C ASP A 173 -0.50 -7.38 12.30
N ALA A 174 -0.50 -6.39 11.42
CA ALA A 174 0.59 -6.20 10.47
C ALA A 174 1.78 -5.50 11.14
N PRO A 175 3.03 -5.98 10.99
CA PRO A 175 4.24 -5.21 11.34
C PRO A 175 4.42 -3.89 10.57
N VAL A 176 3.46 -3.49 9.72
CA VAL A 176 3.45 -2.24 8.95
C VAL A 176 2.53 -1.17 9.56
N GLN A 177 2.35 -1.16 10.89
CA GLN A 177 1.43 -0.26 11.61
C GLN A 177 1.57 1.21 11.19
N THR A 178 2.80 1.66 11.00
CA THR A 178 3.13 3.03 10.55
C THR A 178 2.53 3.37 9.18
N PHE A 179 2.37 2.39 8.29
CA PHE A 179 1.84 2.57 6.94
C PHE A 179 0.31 2.46 6.87
N VAL A 180 -0.34 1.87 7.89
CA VAL A 180 -1.77 1.53 7.86
C VAL A 180 -2.68 2.71 7.47
N PRO A 181 -2.55 3.93 8.04
CA PRO A 181 -3.42 5.04 7.67
C PRO A 181 -3.35 5.39 6.18
N ILE A 182 -2.17 5.29 5.57
CA ILE A 182 -1.95 5.59 4.16
C ILE A 182 -2.51 4.47 3.27
N LEU A 183 -2.29 3.21 3.66
CA LEU A 183 -2.88 2.07 2.95
C LEU A 183 -4.41 2.17 2.96
N VAL A 184 -4.99 2.50 4.12
CA VAL A 184 -6.42 2.72 4.26
C VAL A 184 -6.88 3.86 3.37
N GLU A 185 -6.21 5.01 3.44
CA GLU A 185 -6.57 6.17 2.62
C GLU A 185 -6.57 5.82 1.12
N HIS A 186 -5.51 5.18 0.64
CA HIS A 186 -5.35 4.86 -0.77
C HIS A 186 -6.34 3.80 -1.24
N ILE A 187 -6.51 2.70 -0.50
CA ILE A 187 -7.45 1.62 -0.83
C ILE A 187 -8.89 2.17 -0.86
N VAL A 188 -9.25 3.02 0.10
CA VAL A 188 -10.59 3.59 0.17
C VAL A 188 -10.80 4.62 -0.94
N ARG A 189 -9.80 5.46 -1.28
CA ARG A 189 -9.85 6.34 -2.46
C ARG A 189 -10.01 5.57 -3.76
N ASN A 190 -9.25 4.48 -3.96
CA ASN A 190 -9.40 3.65 -5.15
C ASN A 190 -10.81 3.04 -5.23
N ARG A 191 -11.31 2.49 -4.12
CA ARG A 191 -12.68 1.96 -4.03
C ARG A 191 -13.75 3.02 -4.34
N MET A 192 -13.54 4.25 -3.90
CA MET A 192 -14.41 5.40 -4.22
C MET A 192 -14.40 5.74 -5.71
N MET A 193 -13.21 5.79 -6.31
CA MET A 193 -13.04 6.03 -7.75
C MET A 193 -13.71 4.94 -8.59
N GLU A 194 -13.53 3.67 -8.25
CA GLU A 194 -14.17 2.53 -8.91
C GLU A 194 -15.70 2.60 -8.78
N SER A 195 -16.21 2.91 -7.58
CA SER A 195 -17.65 3.08 -7.33
C SER A 195 -18.26 4.24 -8.13
N ARG A 196 -17.49 5.31 -8.41
CA ARG A 196 -17.92 6.43 -9.27
C ARG A 196 -17.95 6.02 -10.74
N LYS A 197 -16.93 5.32 -11.23
CA LYS A 197 -16.90 4.76 -12.60
C LYS A 197 -18.06 3.80 -12.86
N GLN A 198 -18.52 3.09 -11.83
CA GLN A 198 -19.66 2.18 -11.96
C GLN A 198 -21.02 2.91 -12.00
N ARG A 199 -21.10 4.14 -11.46
CA ARG A 199 -22.28 5.02 -11.56
C ARG A 199 -22.32 5.83 -12.85
N TYR A 200 -21.15 6.08 -13.45
CA TYR A 200 -20.97 6.73 -14.75
C TYR A 200 -20.02 5.89 -15.62
N PRO A 201 -20.51 4.80 -16.23
CA PRO A 201 -19.73 4.06 -17.22
C PRO A 201 -19.30 5.00 -18.36
N ALA A 202 -18.12 4.76 -18.93
CA ALA A 202 -17.51 5.60 -19.96
C ALA A 202 -18.36 5.78 -21.23
N ASP A 203 -19.42 4.97 -21.38
CA ASP A 203 -20.42 5.03 -22.45
C ASP A 203 -21.55 6.05 -22.19
N GLY A 204 -21.52 6.80 -21.08
CA GLY A 204 -22.51 7.83 -20.75
C GLY A 204 -23.84 7.33 -20.18
N GLY A 205 -24.02 6.01 -20.03
CA GLY A 205 -25.23 5.42 -19.46
C GLY A 205 -25.35 5.63 -17.94
N LEU A 206 -26.21 6.52 -17.49
CA LEU A 206 -26.51 6.68 -16.05
C LEU A 206 -27.31 5.47 -15.53
N CYS A 207 -26.68 4.58 -14.76
CA CYS A 207 -27.39 3.52 -14.05
C CYS A 207 -28.10 4.06 -12.80
N ILE A 208 -29.33 4.56 -12.97
CA ILE A 208 -30.26 4.79 -11.87
C ILE A 208 -31.00 3.50 -11.55
N THR A 209 -30.59 2.78 -10.50
CA THR A 209 -31.44 1.73 -9.91
C THR A 209 -32.51 2.40 -9.07
N VAL A 210 -33.72 2.51 -9.61
CA VAL A 210 -34.93 2.86 -8.84
C VAL A 210 -35.31 1.68 -7.93
N PRO A 211 -35.48 1.89 -6.61
CA PRO A 211 -35.88 0.81 -5.71
C PRO A 211 -37.34 0.41 -6.01
N GLY A 212 -37.54 -0.83 -6.48
CA GLY A 212 -38.86 -1.42 -6.71
C GLY A 212 -39.20 -1.82 -8.15
N SER A 213 -38.29 -1.66 -9.12
CA SER A 213 -38.54 -2.08 -10.51
C SER A 213 -37.59 -3.21 -10.94
N SER A 214 -38.15 -4.36 -11.32
CA SER A 214 -37.40 -5.55 -11.76
C SER A 214 -36.97 -5.52 -13.24
N ALA A 215 -36.88 -4.35 -13.88
CA ALA A 215 -36.39 -4.23 -15.24
C ALA A 215 -35.58 -2.92 -15.43
N PRO A 216 -34.38 -2.99 -16.05
CA PRO A 216 -33.65 -1.80 -16.45
C PRO A 216 -34.35 -1.15 -17.66
N TYR A 217 -34.85 0.08 -17.49
CA TYR A 217 -35.34 0.87 -18.60
C TYR A 217 -34.21 1.75 -19.14
N SER A 218 -33.87 1.60 -20.41
CA SER A 218 -33.07 2.56 -21.17
C SER A 218 -34.00 3.64 -21.72
N ILE A 219 -33.73 4.92 -21.38
CA ILE A 219 -34.38 6.06 -22.04
C ILE A 219 -33.39 6.58 -23.10
N SER A 220 -33.74 6.42 -24.36
CA SER A 220 -33.05 7.09 -25.47
C SER A 220 -33.61 8.52 -25.62
N SER A 221 -32.74 9.52 -25.75
CA SER A 221 -33.11 10.84 -26.27
C SER A 221 -33.08 10.85 -27.79
#